data_AF-A0A7R9G8F6-F1
#
_entry.id   AF-A0A7R9G8F6-F1
#
_cell.length_a   1.000
_cell.length_b   1.000
_cell.length_c   1.000
_cell.angle_alpha   90.00
_cell.angle_beta   90.00
_cell.angle_gamma   90.00
#
_symmetry.space_group_name_H-M   'P 1'
#
loop_
_entity.id
_entity.type
_entity.pdbx_description
1 polymer ?
#
loop_
_entity_poly.entity_id
_entity_poly.type
_entity_poly.pdbx_seq_one_letter_code
_entity_poly.pdbx_strand_id
1 'polypeptide(L)'
;QDYVGRLLMEGLPCDKPPWEMHVLQSYGKHADTVAVLRVHQSVADGMALVRVLCHSLTDCQILHVPQRPHFGALAFTVNLVRACLVGPLTLLFWLLLTDDCNLLTQRGSWTGQVTVTWSAAITLPKITRIKQVTRSTVNCVLLSALAGAARRLLQGCGVKQPRDMK
;
A
#
# COMPACT_ATOMS: atom_id res chain seq x y z
N GLN A 1 -10.20 17.06 -0.67
CA GLN A 1 -9.59 16.33 0.46
C GLN A 1 -10.67 15.83 1.41
N ASP A 2 -11.49 16.72 1.94
CA ASP A 2 -12.56 16.38 2.90
C ASP A 2 -13.58 15.37 2.37
N TYR A 3 -13.92 15.45 1.07
CA TYR A 3 -14.81 14.49 0.42
C TYR A 3 -14.29 13.05 0.50
N VAL A 4 -13.00 12.84 0.21
CA VAL A 4 -12.36 11.53 0.31
C VAL A 4 -12.26 11.09 1.77
N GLY A 5 -11.97 12.01 2.69
CA GLY A 5 -11.97 11.73 4.13
C GLY A 5 -13.32 11.21 4.64
N ARG A 6 -14.44 11.79 4.18
CA ARG A 6 -15.80 11.31 4.50
C ARG A 6 -16.07 9.93 3.90
N LEU A 7 -15.71 9.73 2.63
CA LEU A 7 -15.84 8.42 1.96
C LEU A 7 -15.08 7.29 2.67
N LEU A 8 -13.91 7.59 3.25
CA LEU A 8 -13.15 6.60 4.01
C LEU A 8 -13.81 6.20 5.34
N MET A 9 -14.67 7.07 5.89
CA MET A 9 -15.41 6.81 7.13
C MET A 9 -16.71 6.05 6.88
N GLU A 10 -17.27 6.15 5.68
CA GLU A 10 -18.46 5.39 5.28
C GLU A 10 -18.07 3.96 4.92
N GLY A 11 -18.78 2.96 5.45
CA GLY A 11 -18.58 1.56 5.03
C GLY A 11 -19.11 1.31 3.61
N LEU A 12 -18.54 0.33 2.90
CA LEU A 12 -19.14 -0.15 1.66
C LEU A 12 -20.44 -0.93 1.98
N PRO A 13 -21.52 -0.75 1.20
CA PRO A 13 -22.76 -1.47 1.42
C PRO A 13 -22.57 -2.98 1.17
N CYS A 14 -23.08 -3.83 2.07
CA CYS A 14 -22.98 -5.28 1.95
C CYS A 14 -23.92 -5.88 0.87
N ASP A 15 -24.98 -5.17 0.50
CA ASP A 15 -26.00 -5.63 -0.46
C ASP A 15 -25.58 -5.44 -1.94
N LYS A 16 -24.41 -4.85 -2.17
CA LYS A 16 -23.88 -4.51 -3.49
C LYS A 16 -22.50 -5.15 -3.65
N PRO A 17 -21.99 -5.30 -4.89
CA PRO A 17 -20.61 -5.71 -5.07
C PRO A 17 -19.69 -4.75 -4.27
N PRO A 18 -18.62 -5.27 -3.65
CA PRO A 18 -17.79 -4.52 -2.70
C PRO A 18 -16.80 -3.56 -3.40
N TRP A 19 -17.31 -2.81 -4.38
CA TRP A 19 -16.62 -1.73 -5.09
C TRP A 19 -17.62 -0.67 -5.58
N GLU A 20 -17.19 0.58 -5.65
CA GLU A 20 -17.96 1.70 -6.20
C GLU A 20 -17.03 2.73 -6.86
N MET A 21 -17.52 3.42 -7.89
CA MET A 21 -16.76 4.46 -8.61
C MET A 21 -17.57 5.75 -8.68
N HIS A 22 -16.99 6.83 -8.13
CA HIS A 22 -17.61 8.14 -8.06
C HIS A 22 -16.89 9.06 -9.07
N VAL A 23 -17.62 9.55 -10.08
CA VAL A 23 -17.08 10.48 -11.07
C VAL A 23 -17.56 11.88 -10.71
N LEU A 24 -16.62 12.73 -10.32
CA LEU A 24 -16.84 14.14 -10.03
C LEU A 24 -16.42 14.95 -11.25
N GLN A 25 -17.39 15.60 -11.89
CA GLN A 25 -17.14 16.48 -13.03
C GLN A 25 -16.91 17.92 -12.54
N SER A 26 -16.16 18.69 -13.35
CA SER A 26 -15.95 20.12 -13.14
C SER A 26 -15.34 20.49 -11.79
N TYR A 27 -14.31 19.74 -11.35
CA TYR A 27 -13.60 20.01 -10.11
C TYR A 27 -12.47 21.04 -10.33
N GLY A 28 -12.46 22.10 -9.53
CA GLY A 28 -11.39 23.12 -9.54
C GLY A 28 -11.47 24.15 -10.67
N LYS A 29 -10.44 24.99 -10.80
CA LYS A 29 -10.41 26.13 -11.75
C LYS A 29 -10.35 25.70 -13.23
N HIS A 30 -9.93 24.48 -13.52
CA HIS A 30 -9.73 23.96 -14.87
C HIS A 30 -10.84 23.00 -15.31
N ALA A 31 -11.91 22.88 -14.50
CA ALA A 31 -13.02 21.96 -14.73
C ALA A 31 -12.57 20.49 -14.95
N ASP A 32 -11.61 20.05 -14.15
CA ASP A 32 -11.05 18.70 -14.26
C ASP A 32 -12.08 17.64 -13.87
N THR A 33 -11.99 16.47 -14.49
CA THR A 33 -12.80 15.31 -14.12
C THR A 33 -12.00 14.42 -13.18
N VAL A 34 -12.55 14.14 -12.00
CA VAL A 34 -11.92 13.33 -10.96
C VAL A 34 -12.74 12.05 -10.76
N ALA A 35 -12.10 10.90 -10.92
CA ALA A 35 -12.69 9.61 -10.59
C ALA A 35 -12.14 9.10 -9.25
N VAL A 36 -13.02 8.73 -8.32
CA VAL A 36 -12.67 8.10 -7.05
C VAL A 36 -13.18 6.67 -7.09
N LEU A 37 -12.28 5.71 -7.06
CA LEU A 37 -12.59 4.29 -7.03
C LEU A 37 -12.38 3.75 -5.60
N ARG A 38 -13.43 3.15 -5.04
CA ARG A 38 -13.38 2.46 -3.76
C ARG A 38 -13.53 0.97 -4.01
N VAL A 39 -12.62 0.18 -3.47
CA VAL A 39 -12.60 -1.28 -3.64
C VAL A 39 -12.23 -1.91 -2.32
N HIS A 40 -12.97 -2.92 -1.91
CA HIS A 40 -12.61 -3.72 -0.75
C HIS A 40 -11.36 -4.58 -1.04
N GLN A 41 -10.43 -4.69 -0.09
CA GLN A 41 -9.16 -5.42 -0.25
C GLN A 41 -9.34 -6.90 -0.64
N SER A 42 -10.50 -7.49 -0.35
CA SER A 42 -10.81 -8.88 -0.74
C SER A 42 -11.02 -9.08 -2.25
N VAL A 43 -11.31 -8.01 -3.01
CA VAL A 43 -11.62 -8.10 -4.44
C VAL A 43 -10.35 -8.22 -5.27
N ALA A 44 -9.37 -7.38 -4.98
CA ALA A 44 -8.13 -7.31 -5.73
C ALA A 44 -7.01 -6.77 -4.85
N ASP A 45 -5.86 -7.42 -4.92
CA ASP A 45 -4.60 -6.81 -4.46
C ASP A 45 -4.18 -5.69 -5.44
N GLY A 46 -3.27 -4.81 -5.03
CA GLY A 46 -2.84 -3.64 -5.81
C GLY A 46 -2.43 -3.99 -7.25
N MET A 47 -1.70 -5.10 -7.44
CA MET A 47 -1.28 -5.56 -8.77
C MET A 47 -2.40 -6.21 -9.60
N ALA A 48 -3.41 -6.80 -8.95
CA ALA A 48 -4.59 -7.31 -9.63
C ALA A 48 -5.49 -6.15 -10.08
N LEU A 49 -5.66 -5.14 -9.23
CA LEU A 49 -6.45 -3.96 -9.53
C LEU A 49 -5.86 -3.16 -10.71
N VAL A 50 -4.54 -2.92 -10.71
CA VAL A 50 -3.86 -2.25 -11.83
C VAL A 50 -4.07 -3.02 -13.13
N ARG A 51 -4.01 -4.36 -13.09
CA ARG A 51 -4.28 -5.20 -14.28
C ARG A 51 -5.71 -5.02 -14.79
N VAL A 52 -6.70 -5.07 -13.91
CA VAL A 52 -8.12 -4.87 -14.27
C VAL A 52 -8.34 -3.48 -14.85
N LEU A 53 -7.76 -2.44 -14.23
CA LEU A 53 -7.90 -1.06 -14.70
C LEU A 53 -7.22 -0.85 -16.06
N CYS A 54 -5.98 -1.31 -16.23
CA CYS A 54 -5.32 -1.22 -17.53
C CYS A 54 -6.09 -2.00 -18.59
N HIS A 55 -6.53 -3.23 -18.30
CA HIS A 55 -7.32 -4.02 -19.24
C HIS A 55 -8.64 -3.34 -19.64
N SER A 56 -9.30 -2.66 -18.70
CA SER A 56 -10.65 -2.10 -18.92
C SER A 56 -10.65 -0.66 -19.41
N LEU A 57 -9.59 0.11 -19.15
CA LEU A 57 -9.53 1.55 -19.42
C LEU A 57 -8.50 1.95 -20.48
N THR A 58 -7.58 1.06 -20.87
CA THR A 58 -6.56 1.40 -21.88
C THR A 58 -6.93 0.78 -23.23
N ASP A 59 -6.84 1.59 -24.29
CA ASP A 59 -7.10 1.15 -25.66
C ASP A 59 -6.02 0.17 -26.17
N CYS A 60 -4.84 0.20 -25.55
CA CYS A 60 -3.71 -0.67 -25.86
C CYS A 60 -3.59 -1.80 -24.83
N GLN A 61 -4.17 -2.97 -25.13
CA GLN A 61 -4.10 -4.17 -24.27
C GLN A 61 -2.70 -4.82 -24.30
N ILE A 62 -1.72 -4.26 -23.57
CA ILE A 62 -0.31 -4.75 -23.55
C ILE A 62 0.05 -5.38 -22.18
N LEU A 63 -0.87 -6.06 -21.51
CA LEU A 63 -0.58 -6.71 -20.20
C LEU A 63 -0.78 -8.23 -20.24
N HIS A 64 -0.07 -8.91 -21.15
CA HIS A 64 0.26 -10.32 -20.93
C HIS A 64 1.47 -10.39 -20.00
N VAL A 65 1.25 -10.22 -18.69
CA VAL A 65 2.25 -10.60 -17.68
C VAL A 65 2.07 -12.11 -17.50
N PRO A 66 2.94 -12.96 -18.06
CA PRO A 66 2.85 -14.38 -17.81
C PRO A 66 2.92 -14.58 -16.29
N GLN A 67 1.90 -15.24 -15.73
CA GLN A 67 1.99 -15.73 -14.37
C GLN A 67 3.09 -16.79 -14.41
N ARG A 68 4.34 -16.42 -14.07
CA ARG A 68 5.41 -17.42 -13.96
C ARG A 68 4.97 -18.41 -12.88
N PRO A 69 4.66 -19.68 -13.20
CA PRO A 69 4.45 -20.66 -12.17
C PRO A 69 5.80 -20.86 -11.48
N HIS A 70 5.93 -20.29 -10.28
CA HIS A 70 7.20 -20.30 -9.53
C HIS A 70 7.45 -21.62 -8.78
N PHE A 71 6.58 -22.62 -8.95
CA PHE A 71 6.66 -23.85 -8.19
C PHE A 71 7.15 -25.01 -9.05
N GLY A 72 8.48 -25.10 -9.19
CA GLY A 72 9.12 -26.37 -9.51
C GLY A 72 8.93 -27.35 -8.34
N ALA A 73 8.72 -28.64 -8.63
CA ALA A 73 8.45 -29.66 -7.61
C ALA A 73 9.55 -29.74 -6.52
N LEU A 74 10.81 -29.50 -6.87
CA LEU A 74 11.93 -29.42 -5.91
C LEU A 74 11.86 -28.19 -5.01
N ALA A 75 11.42 -27.04 -5.54
CA ALA A 75 11.23 -25.84 -4.72
C ALA A 75 10.07 -26.05 -3.73
N PHE A 76 9.05 -26.82 -4.11
CA PHE A 76 7.92 -27.15 -3.23
C PHE A 76 8.35 -27.99 -2.02
N THR A 77 9.11 -29.08 -2.23
CA THR A 77 9.56 -29.95 -1.13
C THR A 77 10.54 -29.24 -0.19
N VAL A 78 11.50 -28.48 -0.74
CA VAL A 78 12.42 -27.66 0.06
C VAL A 78 11.67 -26.59 0.86
N ASN A 79 10.68 -25.93 0.25
CA ASN A 79 9.86 -24.94 0.95
C ASN A 79 8.97 -25.58 2.03
N LEU A 80 8.49 -26.82 1.85
CA LEU A 80 7.71 -27.54 2.85
C LEU A 80 8.56 -27.88 4.09
N VAL A 81 9.76 -28.42 3.88
CA VAL A 81 10.70 -28.70 4.98
C VAL A 81 11.11 -27.41 5.69
N ARG A 82 11.40 -26.35 4.93
CA ARG A 82 11.71 -25.04 5.47
C ARG A 82 10.52 -24.47 6.25
N ALA A 83 9.29 -24.63 5.78
CA ALA A 83 8.09 -24.17 6.47
C ALA A 83 7.87 -24.93 7.79
N CYS A 84 8.05 -26.25 7.81
CA CYS A 84 7.90 -27.06 9.02
C CYS A 84 8.96 -26.78 10.08
N LEU A 85 10.18 -26.39 9.70
CA LEU A 85 11.25 -26.06 10.64
C LEU A 85 11.27 -24.58 11.01
N VAL A 86 11.32 -23.70 10.01
CA VAL A 86 11.47 -22.25 10.21
C VAL A 86 10.15 -21.64 10.68
N GLY A 87 9.00 -22.13 10.22
CA GLY A 87 7.69 -21.60 10.58
C GLY A 87 7.46 -21.61 12.10
N PRO A 88 7.51 -22.77 12.80
CA PRO A 88 7.34 -22.85 14.23
C PRO A 88 8.39 -22.06 15.00
N LEU A 89 9.65 -22.08 14.56
CA LEU A 89 10.74 -21.31 15.18
C LEU A 89 10.51 -19.80 15.07
N THR A 90 10.10 -19.32 13.89
CA THR A 90 9.75 -17.91 13.71
C THR A 90 8.52 -17.51 14.51
N LEU A 91 7.48 -18.36 14.55
CA LEU A 91 6.29 -18.11 15.36
C LEU A 91 6.63 -18.08 16.86
N LEU A 92 7.43 -19.02 17.34
CA LEU A 92 7.90 -19.06 18.73
C LEU A 92 8.72 -17.81 19.06
N PHE A 93 9.65 -17.43 18.18
CA PHE A 93 10.45 -16.22 18.33
C PHE A 93 9.57 -14.96 18.35
N TRP A 94 8.61 -14.85 17.43
CA TRP A 94 7.68 -13.73 17.36
C TRP A 94 6.77 -13.68 18.60
N LEU A 95 6.30 -14.83 19.09
CA LEU A 95 5.45 -14.90 20.29
C LEU A 95 6.22 -14.54 21.56
N LEU A 96 7.53 -14.84 21.63
CA LEU A 96 8.34 -14.63 22.83
C LEU A 96 9.08 -13.29 22.86
N LEU A 97 9.35 -12.65 21.71
CA LEU A 97 10.25 -11.49 21.62
C LEU A 97 9.62 -10.24 21.03
N THR A 98 8.35 -10.27 20.64
CA THR A 98 7.69 -9.10 20.07
C THR A 98 7.04 -8.28 21.17
N ASP A 99 7.80 -7.33 21.70
CA ASP A 99 7.24 -6.21 22.45
C ASP A 99 6.71 -5.20 21.42
N ASP A 100 5.44 -5.35 21.05
CA ASP A 100 4.76 -4.51 20.06
C ASP A 100 4.52 -3.11 20.64
N CYS A 101 5.56 -2.27 20.65
CA CYS A 101 5.46 -0.85 20.95
C CYS A 101 4.80 -0.10 19.78
N ASN A 102 3.53 -0.39 19.55
CA ASN A 102 2.71 0.15 18.48
C ASN A 102 2.22 1.57 18.83
N LEU A 103 3.10 2.56 18.64
CA LEU A 103 2.77 3.99 18.84
C LEU A 103 1.61 4.47 17.96
N LEU A 104 1.41 3.83 16.80
CA LEU A 104 0.35 4.16 15.84
C LEU A 104 -0.97 3.43 16.13
N THR A 105 -0.93 2.38 16.95
CA THR A 105 -2.08 1.50 17.25
C THR A 105 -2.55 1.72 18.68
N GLN A 106 -2.38 2.94 19.22
CA GLN A 106 -3.10 3.31 20.44
C GLN A 106 -4.59 3.10 20.17
N ARG A 107 -5.14 2.14 20.90
CA ARG A 107 -6.47 1.53 20.76
C ARG A 107 -7.59 2.49 21.18
N GLY A 108 -7.48 3.75 20.80
CA GLY A 108 -8.57 4.71 20.88
C GLY A 108 -9.59 4.37 19.80
N SER A 109 -10.88 4.40 20.16
CA SER A 109 -11.95 4.38 19.17
C SER A 109 -11.65 5.46 18.13
N TRP A 110 -11.69 5.11 16.83
CA TRP A 110 -11.44 6.01 15.71
C TRP A 110 -12.56 7.07 15.69
N THR A 111 -12.43 8.07 16.55
CA THR A 111 -13.48 9.07 16.85
C THR A 111 -13.17 10.42 16.20
N GLY A 112 -12.24 10.44 15.25
CA GLY A 112 -11.78 11.65 14.56
C GLY A 112 -12.06 11.64 13.06
N GLN A 113 -11.93 12.82 12.45
CA GLN A 113 -11.99 12.97 10.99
C GLN A 113 -10.72 12.39 10.35
N VAL A 114 -10.89 11.53 9.33
CA VAL A 114 -9.77 11.03 8.54
C VAL A 114 -9.23 12.16 7.67
N THR A 115 -8.02 12.61 7.98
CA THR A 115 -7.31 13.61 7.19
C THR A 115 -6.51 12.90 6.10
N VAL A 116 -6.85 13.17 4.84
CA VAL A 116 -6.17 12.56 3.68
C VAL A 116 -5.14 13.53 3.13
N THR A 117 -3.86 13.19 3.15
CA THR A 117 -2.82 14.02 2.53
C THR A 117 -2.21 13.32 1.32
N TRP A 118 -1.95 14.08 0.26
CA TRP A 118 -1.34 13.58 -0.96
C TRP A 118 0.07 14.14 -1.13
N SER A 119 0.98 13.35 -1.71
CA SER A 119 2.28 13.85 -2.14
C SER A 119 2.16 14.52 -3.52
N ALA A 120 3.09 15.44 -3.80
CA ALA A 120 3.25 15.94 -5.16
C ALA A 120 3.67 14.81 -6.11
N ALA A 121 3.33 14.94 -7.39
CA ALA A 121 3.71 13.97 -8.41
C ALA A 121 5.22 13.70 -8.38
N ILE A 122 5.60 12.43 -8.25
CA ILE A 122 7.00 12.03 -8.18
C ILE A 122 7.47 11.66 -9.59
N THR A 123 8.44 12.40 -10.11
CA THR A 123 9.00 12.19 -11.45
C THR A 123 9.81 10.89 -11.54
N LEU A 124 9.43 9.99 -12.44
CA LEU A 124 10.12 8.71 -12.71
C LEU A 124 11.63 8.88 -13.00
N PRO A 125 12.06 9.79 -13.89
CA PRO A 125 13.49 10.08 -14.11
C PRO A 125 14.30 10.40 -12.84
N LYS A 126 13.66 11.05 -11.85
CA LYS A 126 14.31 11.36 -10.58
C LYS A 126 14.53 10.10 -9.76
N ILE A 127 13.52 9.23 -9.69
CA ILE A 127 13.60 7.96 -8.98
C ILE A 127 14.63 7.02 -9.64
N THR A 128 14.64 6.95 -10.98
CA THR A 128 15.60 6.09 -11.70
C THR A 128 17.05 6.55 -11.50
N ARG A 129 17.30 7.87 -11.48
CA ARG A 129 18.62 8.41 -11.16
C ARG A 129 19.06 8.04 -9.74
N ILE A 130 18.20 8.21 -8.75
CA ILE A 130 18.51 7.84 -7.36
C ILE A 130 18.82 6.35 -7.28
N LYS A 131 17.94 5.51 -7.83
CA LYS A 131 18.11 4.05 -7.91
C LYS A 131 19.48 3.66 -8.49
N GLN A 132 19.92 4.30 -9.58
CA GLN A 132 21.20 4.03 -10.23
C GLN A 132 22.38 4.39 -9.34
N VAL A 133 22.34 5.57 -8.71
CA VAL A 133 23.41 6.05 -7.82
C VAL A 133 23.51 5.19 -6.55
N THR A 134 22.38 4.83 -5.94
CA THR A 134 22.34 4.01 -4.72
C THR A 134 22.47 2.51 -4.99
N ARG A 135 22.52 2.10 -6.26
CA ARG A 135 22.50 0.68 -6.70
C ARG A 135 21.38 -0.13 -6.04
N SER A 136 20.20 0.47 -5.87
CA SER A 136 19.06 -0.14 -5.19
C SER A 136 17.90 -0.46 -6.14
N THR A 137 16.76 -0.93 -5.61
CA THR A 137 15.51 -1.06 -6.38
C THR A 137 14.64 0.19 -6.24
N VAL A 138 13.65 0.34 -7.13
CA VAL A 138 12.65 1.43 -7.03
C VAL A 138 11.91 1.37 -5.69
N ASN A 139 11.50 0.17 -5.27
CA ASN A 139 10.81 -0.03 -4.00
C ASN A 139 11.67 0.40 -2.82
N CYS A 140 12.98 0.11 -2.82
CA CYS A 140 13.89 0.58 -1.77
C CYS A 140 13.93 2.12 -1.72
N VAL A 141 14.00 2.80 -2.86
CA VAL A 141 14.01 4.27 -2.89
C VAL A 141 12.71 4.85 -2.33
N LEU A 142 11.57 4.28 -2.73
CA LEU A 142 10.24 4.72 -2.28
C LEU A 142 10.03 4.44 -0.79
N LEU A 143 10.41 3.25 -0.32
CA LEU A 143 10.30 2.87 1.09
C LEU A 143 11.19 3.73 1.98
N SER A 144 12.42 4.03 1.56
CA SER A 144 13.30 4.95 2.30
C SER A 144 12.73 6.36 2.37
N ALA A 145 12.14 6.85 1.27
CA ALA A 145 11.48 8.16 1.25
C ALA A 145 10.24 8.19 2.17
N LEU A 146 9.43 7.12 2.15
CA LEU A 146 8.26 6.96 3.02
C LEU A 146 8.66 6.88 4.49
N ALA A 147 9.67 6.07 4.84
CA ALA A 147 10.19 5.96 6.20
C ALA A 147 10.69 7.32 6.71
N GLY A 148 11.41 8.07 5.88
CA GLY A 148 11.85 9.44 6.21
C GLY A 148 10.70 10.45 6.36
N ALA A 149 9.62 10.31 5.58
CA ALA A 149 8.42 11.13 5.72
C ALA A 149 7.66 10.79 7.02
N ALA A 150 7.45 9.49 7.29
CA ALA A 150 6.81 9.01 8.52
C ALA A 150 7.58 9.43 9.77
N ARG A 151 8.92 9.34 9.74
CA ARG A 151 9.78 9.80 10.84
C ARG A 151 9.60 11.29 11.14
N ARG A 152 9.54 12.12 10.09
CA ARG A 152 9.29 13.58 10.24
C ARG A 152 7.89 13.87 10.78
N LEU A 153 6.89 13.10 10.33
CA LEU A 153 5.52 13.20 10.86
C LEU A 153 5.49 12.89 12.36
N LEU A 154 6.08 11.76 12.78
CA LEU A 154 6.13 11.35 14.19
C LEU A 154 6.87 12.37 15.07
N GLN A 155 7.96 12.95 14.56
CA GLN A 155 8.68 14.04 15.24
C GLN A 155 7.81 15.28 15.40
N GLY A 156 7.03 15.64 14.38
CA GLY A 156 6.03 16.72 14.44
C GLY A 156 4.93 16.46 15.47
N CYS A 157 4.56 15.20 15.68
CA CYS A 157 3.60 14.78 16.71
C CYS A 157 4.22 14.69 18.13
N GLY A 158 5.48 15.08 18.32
CA GLY A 158 6.15 15.12 19.63
C GLY A 158 7.02 13.90 19.97
N VAL A 159 7.18 12.94 19.05
CA VAL A 159 8.07 11.78 19.26
C VAL A 159 9.52 12.18 18.95
N LYS A 160 10.30 12.48 20.01
CA LYS A 160 11.68 12.98 19.87
C LYS A 160 12.61 12.05 19.07
N GLN A 161 12.47 10.74 19.25
CA GLN A 161 13.30 9.75 18.55
C GLN A 161 12.49 8.49 18.22
N PRO A 162 11.76 8.48 17.10
CA PRO A 162 11.06 7.28 16.67
C PRO A 162 12.09 6.19 16.34
N ARG A 163 11.83 4.97 16.79
CA ARG A 163 12.61 3.79 16.41
C ARG A 163 12.51 3.58 14.90
N ASP A 164 13.56 3.08 14.27
CA ASP A 164 13.49 2.70 12.87
C ASP A 164 12.47 1.57 12.69
N MET A 165 11.59 1.73 11.71
CA MET A 165 10.63 0.70 11.33
C MET A 165 11.42 -0.48 10.75
N LYS A 166 11.39 -1.62 11.44
CA LYS A 166 12.04 -2.86 11.01
C LYS A 166 11.22 -3.57 9.94
#